data_AF-A0A961LXQ6-F1
#
_entry.id   AF-A0A961LXQ6-F1
#
_cell.length_a   1.000
_cell.length_b   1.000
_cell.length_c   1.000
_cell.angle_alpha   90.00
_cell.angle_beta   90.00
_cell.angle_gamma   90.00
#
_symmetry.space_group_name_H-M   'P 1'
#
loop_
_entity.id
_entity.type
_entity.pdbx_description
1 polymer ?
#
loop_
_entity_poly.entity_id
_entity_poly.type
_entity_poly.pdbx_seq_one_letter_code
_entity_poly.pdbx_strand_id
1 'polypeptide(L)' 'MPHDWMIRVLEDLQTYARLHGLAALAEQLDQARLLALTEIANLPQTGAGLDEPGA' A
#
# COMPACT_ATOMS: atom_id res chain seq x y z
N MET A 1 7.58 -7.38 3.77
CA MET A 1 6.36 -7.46 2.94
C MET A 1 6.66 -6.85 1.58
N PRO A 2 6.29 -7.49 0.46
CA PRO A 2 6.65 -7.05 -0.90
C PRO A 2 6.16 -5.64 -1.26
N HIS A 3 5.19 -5.09 -0.53
CA HIS A 3 4.58 -3.78 -0.80
C HIS A 3 5.04 -2.66 0.16
N ASP A 4 5.84 -2.99 1.18
CA ASP A 4 6.28 -2.07 2.23
C ASP A 4 7.16 -0.93 1.69
N TRP A 5 8.00 -1.22 0.69
CA TRP A 5 8.87 -0.23 0.05
C TRP A 5 8.07 0.88 -0.64
N MET A 6 6.95 0.54 -1.28
CA MET A 6 6.10 1.49 -1.99
C MET A 6 5.36 2.40 -1.03
N ILE A 7 4.88 1.87 0.10
CA ILE A 7 4.21 2.67 1.13
C ILE A 7 5.16 3.73 1.71
N ARG A 8 6.42 3.36 1.97
CA ARG A 8 7.45 4.31 2.42
C ARG A 8 7.71 5.41 1.38
N VAL A 9 7.79 5.06 0.10
CA VAL A 9 7.96 6.06 -0.98
C VAL A 9 6.77 7.03 -1.05
N LEU A 10 5.54 6.54 -0.88
CA LEU A 10 4.36 7.42 -0.85
C LEU A 10 4.38 8.37 0.36
N GLU A 11 4.87 7.92 1.50
CA GLU A 11 5.05 8.74 2.71
C GLU A 11 6.15 9.80 2.54
N ASP A 12 7.28 9.43 1.94
CA ASP A 12 8.38 10.36 1.62
C ASP A 12 7.92 11.45 0.64
N LEU A 13 7.21 11.06 -0.43
CA LEU A 13 6.66 12.01 -1.41
C LEU A 13 5.61 12.93 -0.78
N GLN A 14 4.77 12.40 0.12
CA GLN A 14 3.80 13.22 0.84
C GLN A 14 4.49 14.26 1.71
N THR A 15 5.56 13.86 2.42
CA THR A 15 6.35 14.75 3.25
C THR A 15 7.00 15.86 2.41
N TYR A 16 7.60 15.50 1.28
CA TYR A 16 8.11 16.47 0.31
C TYR A 16 7.02 17.44 -0.15
N ALA A 17 5.85 16.94 -0.57
CA ALA A 17 4.75 17.77 -1.04
C ALA A 17 4.29 18.77 0.04
N ARG A 18 4.20 18.35 1.31
CA ARG A 18 3.86 19.22 2.45
C ARG A 18 4.90 20.31 2.67
N LEU A 19 6.19 19.95 2.66
CA LEU A 19 7.30 20.89 2.87
C LEU A 19 7.37 21.97 1.79
N HIS A 20 6.94 21.66 0.57
CA HIS A 20 7.00 22.56 -0.59
C HIS A 20 5.66 23.25 -0.92
N GLY A 21 4.66 23.17 -0.03
CA GLY A 21 3.37 23.83 -0.23
C GLY A 21 2.50 23.23 -1.36
N LEU A 22 2.81 22.01 -1.78
CA LEU A 22 2.07 21.27 -2.82
C LEU A 22 0.87 20.55 -2.19
N ALA A 23 -0.07 21.32 -1.62
CA ALA A 23 -1.16 20.79 -0.78
C ALA A 23 -2.02 19.72 -1.49
N ALA A 24 -2.43 19.98 -2.74
CA ALA A 24 -3.23 19.03 -3.52
C ALA A 24 -2.48 17.71 -3.75
N LEU A 25 -1.17 17.78 -4.04
CA LEU A 25 -0.34 16.59 -4.23
C LEU A 25 -0.21 15.80 -2.93
N ALA A 26 -0.01 16.45 -1.79
CA ALA A 26 0.08 15.79 -0.49
C ALA A 26 -1.21 15.05 -0.12
N GLU A 27 -2.37 15.63 -0.46
CA GLU A 27 -3.70 15.03 -0.26
C GLU A 27 -3.90 13.81 -1.16
N GLN A 28 -3.58 13.93 -2.46
CA GLN A 28 -3.65 12.81 -3.40
C GLN A 28 -2.73 11.65 -2.99
N LEU A 29 -1.53 11.94 -2.49
CA LEU A 29 -0.60 10.93 -1.97
C LEU A 29 -1.13 10.26 -0.70
N ASP A 30 -1.88 10.97 0.13
CA ASP A 30 -2.55 10.38 1.29
C ASP A 30 -3.61 9.36 0.87
N GLN A 31 -4.47 9.75 -0.08
CA GLN A 31 -5.51 8.90 -0.60
C GLN A 31 -4.95 7.66 -1.30
N ALA A 32 -3.89 7.83 -2.10
CA ALA A 32 -3.21 6.71 -2.76
C ALA A 32 -2.61 5.73 -1.74
N ARG A 33 -2.00 6.24 -0.66
CA ARG A 33 -1.45 5.40 0.41
C ARG A 33 -2.54 4.58 1.12
N LEU A 34 -3.67 5.21 1.46
CA LEU A 34 -4.80 4.53 2.09
C LEU A 34 -5.41 3.46 1.20
N LEU A 35 -5.59 3.77 -0.10
CA LEU A 35 -6.09 2.81 -1.07
C LEU A 35 -5.15 1.61 -1.19
N ALA A 36 -3.84 1.85 -1.36
CA ALA A 36 -2.85 0.79 -1.46
C ALA A 36 -2.86 -0.13 -0.22
N LEU A 37 -2.93 0.43 0.99
CA LEU A 37 -3.03 -0.36 2.22
C LEU A 37 -4.30 -1.23 2.25
N THR A 38 -5.43 -0.68 1.78
CA THR A 38 -6.70 -1.40 1.70
C THR A 38 -6.62 -2.56 0.71
N GLU A 39 -6.06 -2.33 -0.48
CA GLU A 39 -5.86 -3.38 -1.48
C GLU A 39 -4.91 -4.47 -0.98
N ILE A 40 -3.80 -4.09 -0.34
CA ILE A 40 -2.84 -5.03 0.26
C ILE A 40 -3.50 -5.90 1.33
N ALA A 41 -4.34 -5.32 2.17
CA ALA A 41 -5.08 -6.07 3.20
C ALA A 41 -6.13 -7.03 2.59
N ASN A 42 -6.66 -6.69 1.41
CA ASN A 42 -7.65 -7.50 0.69
C ASN A 42 -7.04 -8.53 -0.27
N LEU A 43 -5.71 -8.54 -0.46
CA LEU A 43 -5.08 -9.55 -1.30
C LEU A 43 -5.39 -10.94 -0.74
N PRO A 44 -5.93 -11.86 -1.56
CA PRO A 44 -6.16 -13.22 -1.12
C PRO A 44 -4.82 -13.81 -0.67
N GLN A 45 -4.80 -14.39 0.53
CA GLN A 45 -3.69 -15.20 1.00
C GLN A 45 -3.62 -16.44 0.10
N THR A 46 -2.96 -16.33 -1.04
CA THR A 46 -2.74 -17.48 -1.93
C THR A 46 -1.74 -18.41 -1.24
N GLY A 47 -2.25 -19.37 -0.46
CA GLY A 47 -1.41 -20.26 0.32
C GLY A 47 -2.06 -21.09 1.42
N ALA A 48 -3.35 -21.42 1.36
CA ALA A 48 -3.94 -22.45 2.23
C ALA A 48 -5.13 -23.13 1.54
N GLY A 49 -4.86 -24.12 0.69
CA GLY A 49 -5.95 -24.89 0.08
C GLY A 49 -5.61 -25.77 -1.13
N LEU A 50 -4.36 -26.19 -1.32
CA LEU A 50 -4.01 -27.18 -2.35
C LEU A 50 -3.05 -28.25 -1.80
N ASP A 51 -3.41 -28.84 -0.66
CA ASP A 51 -2.85 -30.12 -0.21
C ASP A 51 -4.01 -31.01 0.28
N GLU A 52 -4.74 -31.58 -0.67
CA GLU A 52 -5.46 -32.85 -0.51
C GLU A 52 -5.09 -33.67 -1.74
N PRO A 53 -4.48 -34.87 -1.60
CA PRO A 53 -5.34 -36.05 -1.46
C PRO A 53 -4.73 -37.20 -0.64
N GLY A 54 -5.51 -37.76 0.30
CA GLY A 54 -5.27 -39.12 0.78
C GLY A 54 -5.73 -39.41 2.21
N ALA A 55 -6.97 -39.90 2.36
CA ALA A 55 -7.38 -40.85 3.39
C ALA A 55 -8.64 -41.61 2.93
#